data_AF-A0A533YKI3-F1
#
_entry.id   AF-A0A533YKI3-F1
#
_cell.length_a   1.000
_cell.length_b   1.000
_cell.length_c   1.000
_cell.angle_alpha   90.00
_cell.angle_beta   90.00
_cell.angle_gamma   90.00
#
_symmetry.space_group_name_H-M   'P 1'
#
loop_
_entity.id
_entity.type
_entity.pdbx_description
1 polymer ?
#
loop_
_entity_poly.entity_id
_entity_poly.type
_entity_poly.pdbx_seq_one_letter_code
_entity_poly.pdbx_strand_id
1 'polypeptide(L)'
;MLDKLDLLFVEDIEKLRAAITGLIQLLVQYGSQFKNIHFKIFLRNDIFRQLHIVNKSHLVSYSTEMRWRGPLLLKLLVARAVVDPFVREYCEEVCGEKSDVSAIILGSDDFVKKIFFTIFEPTMSNGASSDNAPPTDEWILKRLVDGMGNSFPRELIHLGNKAVERQREIDRMEGDHTSTHLISPRALREAFEGISTYRCDTYLYSEFPHLKQHFDVFRGSDSTMFHREELYMLFQPLSPNGDEAIRALYDTGLLTPLGKNLDSSKKFRVPLLYKIGLGMTDHRTRSRPSQSKTNEDRPRNGEREPIDSEEPIDGHEMN
;
A
#
# COMPACT_ATOMS: atom_id res chain seq x y z
N MET A 1 -33.22 5.50 -8.15
CA MET A 1 -32.72 6.52 -9.10
C MET A 1 -31.78 7.43 -8.30
N LEU A 2 -30.50 7.52 -8.68
CA LEU A 2 -29.54 8.43 -8.06
C LEU A 2 -29.48 9.70 -8.93
N ASP A 3 -29.59 10.87 -8.34
CA ASP A 3 -29.80 12.16 -9.02
C ASP A 3 -28.59 12.63 -9.86
N LYS A 4 -27.40 12.01 -9.72
CA LYS A 4 -26.18 12.36 -10.49
C LYS A 4 -25.93 13.88 -10.57
N LEU A 5 -26.33 14.60 -9.53
CA LEU A 5 -26.37 16.06 -9.51
C LEU A 5 -24.97 16.67 -9.60
N ASP A 6 -23.95 15.91 -9.21
CA ASP A 6 -22.53 16.17 -9.41
C ASP A 6 -22.09 16.16 -10.88
N LEU A 7 -22.87 15.54 -11.78
CA LEU A 7 -22.61 15.48 -13.21
C LEU A 7 -23.41 16.53 -14.01
N LEU A 8 -24.37 17.21 -13.40
CA LEU A 8 -25.20 18.22 -14.08
C LEU A 8 -24.49 19.58 -14.22
N PHE A 9 -23.55 19.88 -13.33
CA PHE A 9 -22.86 21.18 -13.25
C PHE A 9 -21.33 21.01 -13.29
N VAL A 10 -20.82 20.06 -14.08
CA VAL A 10 -19.36 19.76 -14.16
C VAL A 10 -18.54 21.00 -14.53
N GLU A 11 -19.11 21.89 -15.35
CA GLU A 11 -18.44 23.11 -15.83
C GLU A 11 -18.72 24.36 -14.94
N ASP A 12 -19.65 24.27 -13.99
CA ASP A 12 -20.07 25.40 -13.16
C ASP A 12 -20.04 25.01 -11.67
N ILE A 13 -18.84 25.11 -11.10
CA ILE A 13 -18.57 24.69 -9.73
C ILE A 13 -19.37 25.53 -8.71
N GLU A 14 -19.67 26.78 -9.02
CA GLU A 14 -20.44 27.66 -8.12
C GLU A 14 -21.91 27.24 -8.10
N LYS A 15 -22.52 26.92 -9.25
CA LYS A 15 -23.86 26.32 -9.29
C LYS A 15 -23.90 24.97 -8.61
N LEU A 16 -22.90 24.12 -8.83
CA LEU A 16 -22.80 22.82 -8.16
C LEU A 16 -22.79 22.97 -6.64
N ARG A 17 -21.96 23.90 -6.14
CA ARG A 17 -21.85 24.21 -4.70
C ARG A 17 -23.17 24.74 -4.16
N ALA A 18 -23.83 25.66 -4.86
CA ALA A 18 -25.12 26.21 -4.43
C ALA A 18 -26.21 25.14 -4.37
N ALA A 19 -26.31 24.29 -5.40
CA ALA A 19 -27.30 23.22 -5.46
C ALA A 19 -27.11 22.18 -4.35
N ILE A 20 -25.87 21.71 -4.13
CA ILE A 20 -25.58 20.76 -3.05
C ILE A 20 -25.79 21.42 -1.67
N THR A 21 -25.43 22.70 -1.51
CA THR A 21 -25.68 23.44 -0.27
C THR A 21 -27.17 23.50 0.05
N GLY A 22 -28.01 23.82 -0.95
CA GLY A 22 -29.47 23.81 -0.79
C GLY A 22 -30.02 22.42 -0.45
N LEU A 23 -29.50 21.36 -1.08
CA LEU A 23 -29.91 19.98 -0.79
C LEU A 23 -29.57 19.58 0.65
N ILE A 24 -28.39 19.96 1.13
CA ILE A 24 -27.98 19.70 2.51
C ILE A 24 -28.81 20.53 3.50
N GLN A 25 -29.12 21.79 3.19
CA GLN A 25 -30.02 22.61 4.01
C GLN A 25 -31.41 21.98 4.13
N LEU A 26 -31.96 21.45 3.02
CA LEU A 26 -33.23 20.73 3.02
C LEU A 26 -33.16 19.47 3.90
N LEU A 27 -32.09 18.69 3.80
CA LEU A 27 -31.85 17.52 4.66
C LEU A 27 -31.84 17.93 6.15
N VAL A 28 -31.15 19.02 6.51
CA VAL A 28 -31.08 19.49 7.91
C VAL A 28 -32.43 20.00 8.39
N GLN A 29 -33.15 20.75 7.56
CA GLN A 29 -34.42 21.37 7.94
C GLN A 29 -35.57 20.37 8.05
N TYR A 30 -35.63 19.39 7.14
CA TYR A 30 -36.76 18.47 7.01
C TYR A 30 -36.44 17.02 7.39
N GLY A 31 -35.18 16.70 7.68
CA GLY A 31 -34.71 15.33 7.91
C GLY A 31 -35.41 14.59 9.05
N SER A 32 -35.91 15.31 10.05
CA SER A 32 -36.66 14.75 11.19
C SER A 32 -38.17 14.96 11.12
N GLN A 33 -38.68 15.69 10.11
CA GLN A 33 -40.11 16.01 10.02
C GLN A 33 -40.95 14.85 9.46
N PHE A 34 -40.36 13.99 8.64
CA PHE A 34 -41.08 12.89 8.01
C PHE A 34 -40.84 11.57 8.76
N LYS A 35 -41.93 10.93 9.20
CA LYS A 35 -41.86 9.64 9.91
C LYS A 35 -41.53 8.46 8.99
N ASN A 36 -41.97 8.53 7.73
CA ASN A 36 -41.89 7.43 6.77
C ASN A 36 -40.89 7.68 5.62
N ILE A 37 -40.27 8.86 5.57
CA ILE A 37 -39.35 9.25 4.49
C ILE A 37 -38.04 9.71 5.13
N HIS A 38 -36.93 9.08 4.74
CA HIS A 38 -35.60 9.43 5.22
C HIS A 38 -34.72 9.84 4.05
N PHE A 39 -34.14 11.03 4.14
CA PHE A 39 -33.21 11.52 3.13
C PHE A 39 -31.82 10.93 3.35
N LYS A 40 -31.21 10.41 2.29
CA LYS A 40 -29.82 9.95 2.27
C LYS A 40 -29.09 10.62 1.11
N ILE A 41 -28.02 11.33 1.41
CA ILE A 41 -27.17 11.98 0.41
C ILE A 41 -25.85 11.21 0.36
N PHE A 42 -25.52 10.71 -0.83
CA PHE A 42 -24.19 10.19 -1.13
C PHE A 42 -23.41 11.29 -1.84
N LEU A 43 -22.35 11.76 -1.21
CA LEU A 43 -21.55 12.85 -1.73
C LEU A 43 -20.07 12.45 -1.73
N ARG A 44 -19.36 12.81 -2.80
CA ARG A 44 -17.92 12.59 -2.87
C ARG A 44 -17.18 13.51 -1.88
N ASN A 45 -16.15 12.98 -1.24
CA ASN A 45 -15.39 13.70 -0.21
C ASN A 45 -14.70 14.96 -0.73
N ASP A 46 -14.20 14.94 -1.97
CA ASP A 46 -13.55 16.09 -2.61
C ASP A 46 -14.55 17.25 -2.80
N ILE A 47 -15.75 16.96 -3.30
CA ILE A 47 -16.82 17.96 -3.42
C ILE A 47 -17.23 18.47 -2.04
N PHE A 48 -17.45 17.57 -1.06
CA PHE A 48 -17.85 17.95 0.30
C PHE A 48 -16.85 18.90 0.97
N ARG A 49 -15.54 18.67 0.80
CA ARG A 49 -14.49 19.53 1.36
C ARG A 49 -14.56 20.95 0.82
N GLN A 50 -14.95 21.12 -0.44
CA GLN A 50 -15.05 22.41 -1.10
C GLN A 50 -16.33 23.18 -0.73
N LEU A 51 -17.35 22.57 -0.13
CA LEU A 51 -18.60 23.28 0.22
C LEU A 51 -18.39 24.25 1.38
N HIS A 52 -18.93 25.47 1.30
CA HIS A 52 -18.95 26.42 2.42
C HIS A 52 -20.33 26.40 3.09
N ILE A 53 -20.54 25.43 3.98
CA ILE A 53 -21.81 25.29 4.70
C ILE A 53 -21.70 26.01 6.05
N VAL A 54 -22.63 26.91 6.35
CA VAL A 54 -22.77 27.50 7.68
C VAL A 54 -23.16 26.39 8.67
N ASN A 55 -22.52 26.32 9.83
CA ASN A 55 -22.76 25.28 10.85
C ASN A 55 -22.39 23.83 10.44
N LYS A 56 -21.30 23.64 9.67
CA LYS A 56 -20.76 22.32 9.29
C LYS A 56 -20.67 21.30 10.42
N SER A 57 -20.41 21.74 11.65
CA SER A 57 -20.33 20.89 12.85
C SER A 57 -21.59 20.06 13.10
N HIS A 58 -22.78 20.59 12.79
CA HIS A 58 -24.02 19.82 12.91
C HIS A 58 -24.13 18.70 11.88
N LEU A 59 -23.48 18.85 10.71
CA LEU A 59 -23.48 17.80 9.69
C LEU A 59 -22.54 16.65 10.04
N VAL A 60 -21.47 16.92 10.80
CA VAL A 60 -20.49 15.90 11.18
C VAL A 60 -21.18 14.76 11.94
N SER A 61 -22.10 15.06 12.87
CA SER A 61 -22.84 14.06 13.64
C SER A 61 -23.82 13.21 12.82
N TYR A 62 -24.22 13.67 11.63
CA TYR A 62 -25.10 12.93 10.72
C TYR A 62 -24.35 12.33 9.53
N SER A 63 -23.05 12.56 9.43
CA SER A 63 -22.22 12.08 8.33
C SER A 63 -21.49 10.80 8.72
N THR A 64 -21.45 9.84 7.81
CA THR A 64 -20.59 8.67 7.91
C THR A 64 -19.72 8.61 6.68
N GLU A 65 -18.42 8.64 6.88
CA GLU A 65 -17.48 8.50 5.78
C GLU A 65 -17.38 7.05 5.35
N MET A 66 -17.76 6.77 4.10
CA MET A 66 -17.60 5.44 3.50
C MET A 66 -16.18 5.30 2.95
N ARG A 67 -15.41 4.39 3.53
CA ARG A 67 -14.07 4.03 3.06
C ARG A 67 -14.00 2.54 2.78
N TRP A 68 -13.30 2.20 1.72
CA TRP A 68 -12.90 0.82 1.48
C TRP A 68 -11.91 0.40 2.55
N ARG A 69 -12.22 -0.71 3.23
CA ARG A 69 -11.37 -1.35 4.23
C ARG A 69 -10.95 -2.72 3.72
N GLY A 70 -9.87 -3.27 4.27
CA GLY A 70 -9.34 -4.58 3.90
C GLY A 70 -10.42 -5.67 3.75
N PRO A 71 -11.27 -5.92 4.76
CA PRO A 71 -12.30 -6.95 4.66
C PRO A 71 -13.33 -6.72 3.55
N LEU A 72 -13.74 -5.46 3.31
CA LEU A 72 -14.68 -5.11 2.25
C LEU A 72 -14.06 -5.30 0.85
N LEU A 73 -12.76 -5.04 0.73
CA LEU A 73 -12.01 -5.27 -0.50
C LEU A 73 -11.88 -6.76 -0.80
N LEU A 74 -11.59 -7.59 0.20
CA LEU A 74 -11.57 -9.04 0.04
C LEU A 74 -12.95 -9.58 -0.35
N LYS A 75 -14.01 -9.12 0.33
CA LYS A 75 -15.40 -9.44 -0.04
C LYS A 75 -15.69 -9.11 -1.50
N LEU A 76 -15.31 -7.92 -1.95
CA LEU A 76 -15.50 -7.51 -3.34
C LEU A 76 -14.77 -8.44 -4.31
N LEU A 77 -13.51 -8.76 -4.04
CA LEU A 77 -12.71 -9.61 -4.92
C LEU A 77 -13.26 -11.03 -4.99
N VAL A 78 -13.54 -11.65 -3.84
CA VAL A 78 -14.10 -13.00 -3.76
C VAL A 78 -15.49 -13.06 -4.37
N ALA A 79 -16.37 -12.08 -4.07
CA ALA A 79 -17.72 -12.02 -4.61
C ALA A 79 -17.71 -11.95 -6.14
N ARG A 80 -16.70 -11.31 -6.74
CA ARG A 80 -16.53 -11.30 -8.21
C ARG A 80 -16.00 -12.61 -8.75
N ALA A 81 -15.12 -13.29 -8.03
CA ALA A 81 -14.55 -14.56 -8.46
C ALA A 81 -15.63 -15.67 -8.51
N VAL A 82 -16.46 -15.78 -7.46
CA VAL A 82 -17.54 -16.79 -7.36
C VAL A 82 -18.76 -16.52 -8.26
N VAL A 83 -18.72 -15.45 -9.07
CA VAL A 83 -19.68 -15.28 -10.16
C VAL A 83 -19.47 -16.37 -11.21
N ASP A 84 -18.22 -16.78 -11.43
CA ASP A 84 -17.90 -17.90 -12.30
C ASP A 84 -18.35 -19.22 -11.65
N PRO A 85 -19.23 -20.01 -12.30
CA PRO A 85 -19.74 -21.25 -11.73
C PRO A 85 -18.65 -22.27 -11.38
N PHE A 86 -17.56 -22.36 -12.15
CA PHE A 86 -16.50 -23.33 -11.92
C PHE A 86 -15.66 -22.94 -10.71
N VAL A 87 -15.38 -21.64 -10.53
CA VAL A 87 -14.69 -21.14 -9.34
C VAL A 87 -15.55 -21.38 -8.10
N ARG A 88 -16.85 -21.08 -8.20
CA ARG A 88 -17.79 -21.32 -7.10
C ARG A 88 -17.85 -22.80 -6.72
N GLU A 89 -18.02 -23.70 -7.68
CA GLU A 89 -18.09 -25.14 -7.44
C GLU A 89 -16.81 -25.66 -6.78
N TYR A 90 -15.64 -25.27 -7.29
CA TYR A 90 -14.36 -25.58 -6.67
C TYR A 90 -14.26 -25.09 -5.21
N CYS A 91 -14.67 -23.84 -4.96
CA CYS A 91 -14.68 -23.31 -3.59
C CYS A 91 -15.65 -24.06 -2.67
N GLU A 92 -16.84 -24.42 -3.16
CA GLU A 92 -17.84 -25.17 -2.40
C GLU A 92 -17.37 -26.60 -2.08
N GLU A 93 -16.71 -27.27 -3.02
CA GLU A 93 -16.12 -28.61 -2.83
C GLU A 93 -15.02 -28.59 -1.77
N VAL A 94 -14.08 -27.64 -1.86
CA VAL A 94 -12.95 -27.54 -0.92
C VAL A 94 -13.40 -27.06 0.46
N CYS A 95 -14.34 -26.12 0.53
CA CYS A 95 -14.75 -25.50 1.79
C CYS A 95 -15.90 -26.24 2.50
N GLY A 96 -16.68 -27.05 1.78
CA GLY A 96 -17.87 -27.72 2.28
C GLY A 96 -19.04 -26.79 2.61
N GLU A 97 -19.02 -25.55 2.11
CA GLU A 97 -19.99 -24.50 2.42
C GLU A 97 -20.38 -23.75 1.14
N LYS A 98 -21.64 -23.30 1.06
CA LYS A 98 -22.17 -22.56 -0.09
C LYS A 98 -21.46 -21.21 -0.23
N SER A 99 -20.99 -20.88 -1.42
CA SER A 99 -20.15 -19.69 -1.67
C SER A 99 -20.72 -18.74 -2.73
N ASP A 100 -22.05 -18.70 -2.89
CA ASP A 100 -22.68 -17.73 -3.80
C ASP A 100 -22.44 -16.26 -3.39
N VAL A 101 -22.65 -15.34 -4.34
CA VAL A 101 -22.38 -13.91 -4.15
C VAL A 101 -23.06 -13.34 -2.89
N SER A 102 -24.29 -13.75 -2.59
CA SER A 102 -25.01 -13.26 -1.40
C SER A 102 -24.36 -13.77 -0.12
N ALA A 103 -23.94 -15.04 -0.12
CA ALA A 103 -23.21 -15.65 1.00
C ALA A 103 -21.89 -14.92 1.28
N ILE A 104 -21.11 -14.56 0.23
CA ILE A 104 -19.86 -13.81 0.40
C ILE A 104 -20.10 -12.40 0.97
N ILE A 105 -21.10 -11.69 0.45
CA ILE A 105 -21.37 -10.30 0.87
C ILE A 105 -21.85 -10.24 2.33
N LEU A 106 -22.78 -11.13 2.71
CA LEU A 106 -23.38 -11.18 4.04
C LEU A 106 -22.57 -11.98 5.06
N GLY A 107 -21.63 -12.80 4.61
CA GLY A 107 -20.81 -13.68 5.45
C GLY A 107 -19.84 -12.92 6.37
N SER A 108 -19.28 -13.65 7.33
CA SER A 108 -18.24 -13.13 8.23
C SER A 108 -16.92 -12.91 7.48
N ASP A 109 -16.05 -12.05 8.03
CA ASP A 109 -14.74 -11.79 7.44
C ASP A 109 -13.87 -13.07 7.41
N ASP A 110 -13.99 -13.95 8.42
CA ASP A 110 -13.28 -15.23 8.46
C ASP A 110 -13.75 -16.21 7.40
N PHE A 111 -15.06 -16.26 7.14
CA PHE A 111 -15.62 -17.07 6.05
C PHE A 111 -15.10 -16.60 4.70
N VAL A 112 -15.09 -15.29 4.45
CA VAL A 112 -14.59 -14.73 3.20
C VAL A 112 -13.09 -14.97 3.05
N LYS A 113 -12.32 -14.87 4.13
CA LYS A 113 -10.89 -15.21 4.14
C LYS A 113 -10.66 -16.69 3.82
N LYS A 114 -11.48 -17.60 4.36
CA LYS A 114 -11.43 -19.03 4.03
C LYS A 114 -11.58 -19.24 2.51
N ILE A 115 -12.62 -18.67 1.91
CA ILE A 115 -12.83 -18.76 0.44
C ILE A 115 -11.69 -18.09 -0.35
N PHE A 116 -11.21 -16.93 0.11
CA PHE A 116 -10.09 -16.24 -0.50
C PHE A 116 -8.85 -17.13 -0.57
N PHE A 117 -8.48 -17.81 0.52
CA PHE A 117 -7.34 -18.72 0.56
C PHE A 117 -7.58 -20.08 -0.10
N THR A 118 -8.79 -20.34 -0.59
CA THR A 118 -9.03 -21.43 -1.55
C THR A 118 -8.62 -21.02 -2.95
N ILE A 119 -8.89 -19.77 -3.34
CA ILE A 119 -8.57 -19.23 -4.67
C ILE A 119 -7.09 -18.89 -4.79
N PHE A 120 -6.51 -18.27 -3.76
CA PHE A 120 -5.13 -17.81 -3.74
C PHE A 120 -4.30 -18.61 -2.73
N GLU A 121 -3.03 -18.84 -3.03
CA GLU A 121 -2.12 -19.44 -2.06
C GLU A 121 -2.08 -18.64 -0.73
N PRO A 122 -1.94 -19.29 0.44
CA PRO A 122 -1.97 -18.62 1.74
C PRO A 122 -0.90 -17.56 1.95
N THR A 123 0.29 -17.77 1.36
CA THR A 123 1.44 -16.87 1.56
C THR A 123 2.12 -16.55 0.24
N MET A 124 2.78 -15.40 0.18
CA MET A 124 3.55 -14.98 -1.01
C MET A 124 4.98 -15.54 -0.99
N SER A 125 5.12 -16.84 -0.77
CA SER A 125 6.41 -17.54 -0.75
C SER A 125 6.96 -17.75 -2.17
N ASN A 126 8.28 -17.92 -2.27
CA ASN A 126 9.00 -18.21 -3.51
C ASN A 126 9.67 -19.60 -3.52
N GLY A 127 9.22 -20.50 -2.64
CA GLY A 127 9.85 -21.81 -2.42
C GLY A 127 10.45 -21.95 -1.02
N ALA A 128 11.43 -22.86 -0.86
CA ALA A 128 11.88 -23.59 0.35
C ALA A 128 12.16 -22.82 1.67
N SER A 129 11.93 -21.52 1.76
CA SER A 129 11.92 -20.78 3.03
C SER A 129 10.61 -20.02 3.18
N SER A 130 9.62 -20.70 3.77
CA SER A 130 8.29 -20.15 4.04
C SER A 130 8.26 -19.19 5.23
N ASP A 131 9.29 -19.22 6.08
CA ASP A 131 9.25 -18.70 7.45
C ASP A 131 9.08 -17.17 7.58
N ASN A 132 9.11 -16.42 6.48
CA ASN A 132 8.90 -14.96 6.47
C ASN A 132 8.01 -14.47 5.32
N ALA A 133 7.31 -15.37 4.62
CA ALA A 133 6.41 -14.96 3.54
C ALA A 133 5.15 -14.30 4.13
N PRO A 134 4.76 -13.08 3.69
CA PRO A 134 3.55 -12.44 4.20
C PRO A 134 2.29 -13.18 3.70
N PRO A 135 1.18 -13.15 4.48
CA PRO A 135 -0.12 -13.60 4.01
C PRO A 135 -0.52 -12.89 2.72
N THR A 136 -1.16 -13.62 1.80
CA THR A 136 -1.46 -13.10 0.46
C THR A 136 -2.47 -11.95 0.48
N ASP A 137 -3.48 -11.99 1.35
CA ASP A 137 -4.42 -10.90 1.55
C ASP A 137 -3.73 -9.61 2.01
N GLU A 138 -2.85 -9.71 3.01
CA GLU A 138 -2.05 -8.59 3.50
C GLU A 138 -1.08 -8.05 2.44
N TRP A 139 -0.47 -8.96 1.66
CA TRP A 139 0.44 -8.58 0.59
C TRP A 139 -0.24 -7.76 -0.50
N ILE A 140 -1.46 -8.16 -0.89
CA ILE A 140 -2.29 -7.45 -1.87
C ILE A 140 -2.71 -6.10 -1.30
N LEU A 141 -3.32 -6.08 -0.11
CA LEU A 141 -3.87 -4.87 0.49
C LEU A 141 -2.79 -3.82 0.73
N LYS A 142 -1.60 -4.21 1.19
CA LYS A 142 -0.47 -3.28 1.41
C LYS A 142 0.06 -2.66 0.10
N ARG A 143 -0.10 -3.35 -1.02
CA ARG A 143 0.42 -2.93 -2.33
C ARG A 143 -0.53 -2.06 -3.14
N LEU A 144 -1.81 -2.07 -2.81
CA LEU A 144 -2.85 -1.30 -3.51
C LEU A 144 -3.27 -0.03 -2.73
N VAL A 145 -2.36 0.47 -1.90
CA VAL A 145 -2.54 1.68 -1.09
C VAL A 145 -1.60 2.78 -1.56
N ASP A 146 -2.11 3.99 -1.75
CA ASP A 146 -1.32 5.17 -2.09
C ASP A 146 -0.69 5.87 -0.87
N GLY A 147 -0.05 7.01 -1.12
CA GLY A 147 0.62 7.86 -0.15
C GLY A 147 -0.28 8.44 0.92
N MET A 148 -1.56 8.59 0.60
CA MET A 148 -2.60 9.12 1.48
C MET A 148 -3.35 8.02 2.25
N GLY A 149 -3.06 6.74 1.98
CA GLY A 149 -3.74 5.62 2.60
C GLY A 149 -5.03 5.19 1.89
N ASN A 150 -5.30 5.70 0.69
CA ASN A 150 -6.47 5.31 -0.09
C ASN A 150 -6.26 3.93 -0.71
N SER A 151 -7.30 3.10 -0.65
CA SER A 151 -7.35 1.82 -1.36
C SER A 151 -8.27 1.92 -2.57
N PHE A 152 -7.89 1.28 -3.68
CA PHE A 152 -8.60 1.42 -4.94
C PHE A 152 -9.24 0.09 -5.39
N PRO A 153 -10.58 -0.04 -5.30
CA PRO A 153 -11.26 -1.28 -5.65
C PRO A 153 -11.13 -1.68 -7.12
N ARG A 154 -11.02 -0.69 -8.03
CA ARG A 154 -10.88 -0.97 -9.47
C ARG A 154 -9.55 -1.64 -9.77
N GLU A 155 -8.49 -1.19 -9.11
CA GLU A 155 -7.12 -1.71 -9.22
C GLU A 155 -7.05 -3.10 -8.60
N LEU A 156 -7.78 -3.36 -7.51
CA LEU A 156 -7.92 -4.71 -6.95
C LEU A 156 -8.60 -5.67 -7.94
N ILE A 157 -9.69 -5.24 -8.56
CA ILE A 157 -10.38 -6.04 -9.59
C ILE A 157 -9.46 -6.26 -10.79
N HIS A 158 -8.74 -5.21 -11.21
CA HIS A 158 -7.82 -5.30 -12.33
C HIS A 158 -6.65 -6.27 -12.03
N LEU A 159 -6.10 -6.22 -10.82
CA LEU A 159 -5.11 -7.18 -10.33
C LEU A 159 -5.62 -8.61 -10.41
N GLY A 160 -6.85 -8.87 -9.92
CA GLY A 160 -7.45 -10.20 -9.99
C GLY A 160 -7.58 -10.71 -11.43
N ASN A 161 -8.10 -9.88 -12.34
CA ASN A 161 -8.21 -10.24 -13.76
C ASN A 161 -6.84 -10.52 -14.40
N LYS A 162 -5.84 -9.65 -14.15
CA LYS A 162 -4.48 -9.84 -14.66
C LYS A 162 -3.79 -11.06 -14.08
N ALA A 163 -4.04 -11.39 -12.81
CA ALA A 163 -3.51 -12.59 -12.18
C ALA A 163 -4.06 -13.86 -12.83
N VAL A 164 -5.35 -13.88 -13.20
CA VAL A 164 -5.95 -15.00 -13.96
C VAL A 164 -5.29 -15.15 -15.33
N GLU A 165 -5.13 -14.05 -16.08
CA GLU A 165 -4.44 -14.06 -17.37
C GLU A 165 -3.01 -14.61 -17.24
N ARG A 166 -2.29 -14.15 -16.21
CA ARG A 166 -0.90 -14.53 -15.98
C ARG A 166 -0.75 -15.96 -15.52
N GLN A 167 -1.65 -16.45 -14.67
CA GLN A 167 -1.66 -17.86 -14.27
C GLN A 167 -1.85 -18.75 -15.50
N ARG A 168 -2.81 -18.44 -16.37
CA ARG A 168 -3.04 -19.20 -17.60
C ARG A 168 -1.84 -19.19 -18.54
N GLU A 169 -1.08 -18.09 -18.58
CA GLU A 169 0.18 -18.02 -19.33
C GLU A 169 1.26 -18.92 -18.74
N ILE A 170 1.43 -18.91 -17.41
CA ILE A 170 2.36 -19.78 -16.69
C ILE A 170 2.01 -21.24 -16.96
N ASP A 171 0.75 -21.64 -16.80
CA ASP A 171 0.30 -23.02 -17.01
C ASP A 171 0.57 -23.48 -18.45
N ARG A 172 0.37 -22.60 -19.45
CA ARG A 172 0.69 -22.91 -20.86
C ARG A 172 2.19 -23.08 -21.11
N MET A 173 3.04 -22.33 -20.40
CA MET A 173 4.49 -22.41 -20.53
C MET A 173 5.06 -23.64 -19.83
N GLU A 174 4.50 -24.01 -18.68
CA GLU A 174 4.94 -25.16 -17.87
C GLU A 174 4.31 -26.47 -18.36
N GLY A 175 3.20 -26.40 -19.08
CA GLY A 175 2.46 -27.56 -19.58
C GLY A 175 1.55 -28.22 -18.54
N ASP A 176 1.52 -27.67 -17.32
CA ASP A 176 0.69 -28.14 -16.20
C ASP A 176 0.43 -26.98 -15.22
N HIS A 177 -0.59 -27.12 -14.37
CA HIS A 177 -0.89 -26.20 -13.29
C HIS A 177 -0.20 -26.64 -12.00
N THR A 178 0.91 -26.00 -11.67
CA THR A 178 1.81 -26.43 -10.58
C THR A 178 1.38 -25.98 -9.18
N SER A 179 0.46 -25.00 -9.07
CA SER A 179 -0.05 -24.53 -7.77
C SER A 179 -1.16 -25.44 -7.26
N THR A 180 -1.26 -25.57 -5.93
CA THR A 180 -2.41 -26.24 -5.29
C THR A 180 -3.66 -25.37 -5.23
N HIS A 181 -3.56 -24.11 -5.66
CA HIS A 181 -4.63 -23.11 -5.66
C HIS A 181 -4.79 -22.50 -7.05
N LEU A 182 -5.96 -21.94 -7.34
CA LEU A 182 -6.25 -21.39 -8.67
C LEU A 182 -5.29 -20.29 -9.11
N ILE A 183 -4.72 -19.52 -8.18
CA ILE A 183 -3.79 -18.42 -8.47
C ILE A 183 -2.55 -18.52 -7.59
N SER A 184 -1.39 -18.66 -8.24
CA SER A 184 -0.08 -18.73 -7.60
C SER A 184 0.47 -17.35 -7.19
N PRO A 185 1.41 -17.30 -6.22
CA PRO A 185 2.15 -16.09 -5.86
C PRO A 185 2.92 -15.50 -7.02
N ARG A 186 3.41 -16.35 -7.94
CA ARG A 186 4.12 -15.91 -9.14
C ARG A 186 3.18 -15.12 -10.06
N ALA A 187 2.00 -15.66 -10.37
CA ALA A 187 1.00 -14.98 -11.19
C ALA A 187 0.58 -13.63 -10.58
N LEU A 188 0.35 -13.60 -9.26
CA LEU A 188 0.00 -12.36 -8.54
C LEU A 188 1.11 -11.30 -8.60
N ARG A 189 2.38 -11.71 -8.46
CA ARG A 189 3.53 -10.79 -8.49
C ARG A 189 3.69 -10.17 -9.88
N GLU A 190 3.71 -11.01 -10.90
CA GLU A 190 3.84 -10.57 -12.28
C GLU A 190 2.64 -9.72 -12.72
N ALA A 191 1.42 -10.04 -12.26
CA ALA A 191 0.25 -9.19 -12.47
C ALA A 191 0.40 -7.82 -11.79
N PHE A 192 0.88 -7.78 -10.54
CA PHE A 192 1.07 -6.53 -9.82
C PHE A 192 2.12 -5.61 -10.46
N GLU A 193 3.19 -6.17 -11.05
CA GLU A 193 4.18 -5.40 -11.81
C GLU A 193 3.52 -4.61 -12.94
N GLY A 194 2.60 -5.25 -13.68
CA GLY A 194 1.77 -4.61 -14.69
C GLY A 194 0.86 -3.52 -14.11
N ILE A 195 0.19 -3.77 -12.98
CA ILE A 195 -0.68 -2.78 -12.31
C ILE A 195 0.11 -1.56 -11.85
N SER A 196 1.29 -1.75 -11.27
CA SER A 196 2.14 -0.65 -10.80
C SER A 196 2.54 0.27 -11.95
N THR A 197 2.97 -0.32 -13.07
CA THR A 197 3.31 0.42 -14.30
C THR A 197 2.11 1.15 -14.87
N TYR A 198 0.99 0.44 -15.05
CA TYR A 198 -0.27 0.99 -15.54
C TYR A 198 -0.74 2.18 -14.70
N ARG A 199 -0.64 2.09 -13.36
CA ARG A 199 -1.04 3.17 -12.45
C ARG A 199 -0.14 4.39 -12.59
N CYS A 200 1.17 4.22 -12.76
CA CYS A 200 2.05 5.36 -13.05
C CYS A 200 1.62 6.06 -14.36
N ASP A 201 1.41 5.31 -15.44
CA ASP A 201 1.12 5.88 -16.76
C ASP A 201 -0.27 6.53 -16.82
N THR A 202 -1.30 5.82 -16.37
CA THR A 202 -2.70 6.25 -16.53
C THR A 202 -3.21 7.17 -15.44
N TYR A 203 -2.58 7.20 -14.27
CA TYR A 203 -2.96 8.09 -13.19
C TYR A 203 -1.92 9.20 -12.98
N LEU A 204 -0.67 8.89 -12.61
CA LEU A 204 0.31 9.95 -12.32
C LEU A 204 0.60 10.82 -13.55
N TYR A 205 1.08 10.21 -14.64
CA TYR A 205 1.51 10.98 -15.81
C TYR A 205 0.35 11.56 -16.63
N SER A 206 -0.82 10.92 -16.60
CA SER A 206 -2.00 11.38 -17.35
C SER A 206 -2.84 12.40 -16.60
N GLU A 207 -3.07 12.23 -15.29
CA GLU A 207 -3.88 13.17 -14.48
C GLU A 207 -3.07 14.38 -13.99
N PHE A 208 -1.76 14.22 -13.77
CA PHE A 208 -0.88 15.28 -13.27
C PHE A 208 0.31 15.55 -14.20
N PRO A 209 0.09 15.88 -15.50
CA PRO A 209 1.17 16.07 -16.47
C PRO A 209 2.13 17.21 -16.08
N HIS A 210 1.64 18.21 -15.34
CA HIS A 210 2.45 19.33 -14.84
C HIS A 210 3.48 18.92 -13.77
N LEU A 211 3.30 17.76 -13.11
CA LEU A 211 4.25 17.20 -12.12
C LEU A 211 5.14 16.11 -12.72
N LYS A 212 5.11 15.90 -14.04
CA LYS A 212 5.88 14.85 -14.72
C LYS A 212 7.37 14.86 -14.33
N GLN A 213 7.99 16.05 -14.35
CA GLN A 213 9.41 16.18 -14.01
C GLN A 213 9.69 15.79 -12.53
N HIS A 214 8.74 16.05 -11.64
CA HIS A 214 8.85 15.64 -10.23
C HIS A 214 8.70 14.13 -10.06
N PHE A 215 7.88 13.46 -10.88
CA PHE A 215 7.80 12.00 -10.87
C PHE A 215 9.07 11.36 -11.42
N ASP A 216 9.64 11.95 -12.47
CA ASP A 216 10.85 11.47 -13.13
C ASP A 216 12.08 11.49 -12.19
N VAL A 217 12.10 12.36 -11.17
CA VAL A 217 13.11 12.38 -10.10
C VAL A 217 13.22 11.03 -9.38
N PHE A 218 12.11 10.32 -9.20
CA PHE A 218 12.09 9.02 -8.51
C PHE A 218 12.43 7.86 -9.44
N ARG A 219 12.41 8.09 -10.75
CA ARG A 219 12.54 7.00 -11.73
C ARG A 219 13.93 6.38 -11.63
N GLY A 220 13.98 5.06 -11.46
CA GLY A 220 15.23 4.31 -11.34
C GLY A 220 15.97 4.51 -10.01
N SER A 221 15.35 5.17 -9.02
CA SER A 221 15.98 5.38 -7.70
C SER A 221 16.33 4.06 -7.00
N ASP A 222 17.45 4.07 -6.29
CA ASP A 222 17.93 2.95 -5.46
C ASP A 222 17.33 2.91 -4.04
N SER A 223 16.39 3.84 -3.77
CA SER A 223 15.68 3.99 -2.51
C SER A 223 14.23 4.38 -2.74
N THR A 224 13.31 3.76 -1.98
CA THR A 224 11.91 4.22 -1.87
C THR A 224 11.69 5.19 -0.71
N MET A 225 12.75 5.57 -0.01
CA MET A 225 12.71 6.37 1.21
C MET A 225 13.58 7.61 1.03
N PHE A 226 13.01 8.78 1.33
CA PHE A 226 13.66 10.06 1.11
C PHE A 226 13.57 10.93 2.34
N HIS A 227 14.64 11.66 2.62
CA HIS A 227 14.63 12.73 3.62
C HIS A 227 14.04 14.01 3.03
N ARG A 228 13.44 14.87 3.86
CA ARG A 228 12.85 16.14 3.40
C ARG A 228 13.89 17.01 2.69
N GLU A 229 15.09 17.07 3.26
CA GLU A 229 16.22 17.83 2.73
C GLU A 229 16.68 17.28 1.35
N GLU A 230 16.65 15.97 1.17
CA GLU A 230 16.94 15.32 -0.12
C GLU A 230 15.90 15.71 -1.17
N LEU A 231 14.60 15.66 -0.81
CA LEU A 231 13.52 16.10 -1.70
C LEU A 231 13.66 17.58 -2.09
N TYR A 232 14.06 18.46 -1.17
CA TYR A 232 14.29 19.87 -1.49
C TYR A 232 15.38 20.05 -2.54
N MET A 233 16.50 19.33 -2.41
CA MET A 233 17.57 19.39 -3.42
C MET A 233 17.10 18.86 -4.77
N LEU A 234 16.35 17.75 -4.79
CA LEU A 234 15.84 17.15 -6.02
C LEU A 234 14.82 18.05 -6.73
N PHE A 235 14.00 18.81 -5.98
CA PHE A 235 12.98 19.69 -6.54
C PHE A 235 13.45 21.13 -6.77
N GLN A 236 14.67 21.49 -6.35
CA GLN A 236 15.22 22.84 -6.54
C GLN A 236 15.14 23.36 -7.99
N PRO A 237 15.41 22.56 -9.05
CA PRO A 237 15.30 23.05 -10.43
C PRO A 237 13.87 23.02 -10.99
N LEU A 238 12.88 22.60 -10.22
CA LEU A 238 11.50 22.37 -10.68
C LEU A 238 10.54 23.43 -10.13
N SER A 239 9.34 23.49 -10.71
CA SER A 239 8.22 24.29 -10.20
C SER A 239 6.95 23.41 -10.14
N PRO A 240 6.31 23.26 -8.98
CA PRO A 240 6.66 23.81 -7.66
C PRO A 240 7.98 23.25 -7.10
N ASN A 241 8.56 23.88 -6.07
CA ASN A 241 9.75 23.39 -5.36
C ASN A 241 9.53 23.37 -3.83
N GLY A 242 10.53 22.88 -3.08
CA GLY A 242 10.50 22.88 -1.62
C GLY A 242 9.25 22.18 -1.05
N ASP A 243 8.59 22.83 -0.10
CA ASP A 243 7.38 22.31 0.54
C ASP A 243 6.18 22.26 -0.38
N GLU A 244 6.08 23.15 -1.36
CA GLU A 244 4.97 23.14 -2.32
C GLU A 244 5.05 21.90 -3.22
N ALA A 245 6.26 21.51 -3.64
CA ALA A 245 6.46 20.26 -4.37
C ALA A 245 6.08 19.04 -3.51
N ILE A 246 6.53 19.00 -2.25
CA ILE A 246 6.20 17.88 -1.35
C ILE A 246 4.67 17.78 -1.16
N ARG A 247 3.98 18.91 -0.98
CA ARG A 247 2.51 18.94 -0.86
C ARG A 247 1.84 18.46 -2.14
N ALA A 248 2.25 18.98 -3.30
CA ALA A 248 1.71 18.56 -4.59
C ALA A 248 1.86 17.03 -4.78
N LEU A 249 3.04 16.47 -4.50
CA LEU A 249 3.26 15.03 -4.65
C LEU A 249 2.53 14.19 -3.60
N TYR A 250 2.38 14.71 -2.38
CA TYR A 250 1.51 14.07 -1.37
C TYR A 250 0.06 14.03 -1.84
N ASP A 251 -0.45 15.10 -2.42
CA ASP A 251 -1.83 15.21 -2.91
C ASP A 251 -2.10 14.29 -4.12
N THR A 252 -1.07 13.98 -4.93
CA THR A 252 -1.18 12.93 -5.95
C THR A 252 -1.25 11.52 -5.34
N GLY A 253 -0.84 11.36 -4.09
CA GLY A 253 -0.68 10.07 -3.43
C GLY A 253 0.66 9.40 -3.72
N LEU A 254 1.64 10.06 -4.34
CA LEU A 254 2.96 9.46 -4.59
C LEU A 254 3.86 9.42 -3.33
N LEU A 255 3.61 10.27 -2.33
CA LEU A 255 4.40 10.33 -1.11
C LEU A 255 3.58 9.98 0.14
N THR A 256 4.13 9.10 0.98
CA THR A 256 3.64 8.84 2.33
C THR A 256 4.55 9.54 3.35
N PRO A 257 4.05 10.48 4.18
CA PRO A 257 4.82 11.01 5.29
C PRO A 257 5.00 9.95 6.38
N LEU A 258 6.21 9.82 6.91
CA LEU A 258 6.54 8.91 8.02
C LEU A 258 6.62 9.62 9.37
N GLY A 259 5.79 10.66 9.54
CA GLY A 259 5.64 11.45 10.76
C GLY A 259 4.16 11.62 11.12
N LYS A 260 3.87 12.46 12.12
CA LYS A 260 2.48 12.72 12.56
C LYS A 260 1.63 13.40 11.49
N ASN A 261 2.23 14.28 10.69
CA ASN A 261 1.59 14.99 9.60
C ASN A 261 2.62 15.34 8.51
N LEU A 262 2.13 15.82 7.38
CA LEU A 262 2.91 16.21 6.20
C LEU A 262 3.97 17.27 6.52
N ASP A 263 3.57 18.35 7.20
CA ASP A 263 4.42 19.51 7.45
C ASP A 263 5.57 19.19 8.43
N SER A 264 5.34 18.33 9.42
CA SER A 264 6.36 17.96 10.41
C SER A 264 7.19 16.75 10.00
N SER A 265 6.83 16.05 8.91
CA SER A 265 7.51 14.81 8.53
C SER A 265 8.91 15.07 7.98
N LYS A 266 9.92 14.44 8.57
CA LYS A 266 11.31 14.50 8.06
C LYS A 266 11.61 13.45 7.00
N LYS A 267 10.75 12.43 6.89
CA LYS A 267 10.96 11.27 6.02
C LYS A 267 9.70 10.99 5.22
N PHE A 268 9.89 10.60 3.98
CA PHE A 268 8.84 10.26 3.04
C PHE A 268 9.13 8.91 2.42
N ARG A 269 8.08 8.20 2.06
CA ARG A 269 8.15 6.93 1.36
C ARG A 269 7.34 7.01 0.08
N VAL A 270 7.87 6.42 -1.00
CA VAL A 270 7.06 6.10 -2.18
C VAL A 270 6.32 4.77 -1.93
N PRO A 271 4.97 4.73 -1.99
CA PRO A 271 4.20 3.51 -1.80
C PRO A 271 4.60 2.39 -2.76
N LEU A 272 4.42 1.14 -2.30
CA LEU A 272 4.68 -0.04 -3.13
C LEU A 272 3.89 -0.04 -4.44
N LEU A 273 2.72 0.61 -4.44
CA LEU A 273 1.87 0.80 -5.61
C LEU A 273 2.62 1.42 -6.79
N TYR A 274 3.55 2.35 -6.54
CA TYR A 274 4.28 3.08 -7.60
C TYR A 274 5.72 2.61 -7.78
N LYS A 275 6.24 1.84 -6.82
CA LYS A 275 7.64 1.43 -6.78
C LYS A 275 8.10 0.79 -8.08
N ILE A 276 7.35 -0.19 -8.59
CA ILE A 276 7.77 -0.96 -9.77
C ILE A 276 7.58 -0.14 -11.04
N GLY A 277 6.45 0.56 -11.18
CA GLY A 277 6.19 1.44 -12.33
C GLY A 277 7.19 2.59 -12.47
N LEU A 278 7.78 3.06 -11.36
CA LEU A 278 8.89 4.02 -11.38
C LEU A 278 10.27 3.35 -11.49
N GLY A 279 10.36 2.02 -11.58
CA GLY A 279 11.62 1.30 -11.67
C GLY A 279 12.50 1.42 -10.42
N MET A 280 11.91 1.65 -9.25
CA MET A 280 12.63 1.88 -8.00
C MET A 280 13.06 0.56 -7.33
N THR A 281 14.20 0.60 -6.64
CA THR A 281 14.76 -0.53 -5.89
C THR A 281 15.03 -0.15 -4.42
N ASP A 282 15.39 -1.11 -3.57
CA ASP A 282 15.61 -0.92 -2.11
C ASP A 282 17.09 -1.19 -1.71
N HIS A 283 18.05 -0.82 -2.55
CA HIS A 283 19.45 -1.16 -2.34
C HIS A 283 20.13 -0.37 -1.20
N ARG A 284 19.72 0.89 -0.94
CA ARG A 284 20.28 1.70 0.16
C ARG A 284 20.09 1.10 1.56
N THR A 285 19.10 0.24 1.76
CA THR A 285 18.84 -0.38 3.07
C THR A 285 19.81 -1.50 3.43
N ARG A 286 20.53 -2.08 2.45
CA ARG A 286 21.49 -3.16 2.68
C ARG A 286 22.89 -2.67 3.03
N SER A 287 23.22 -1.41 2.76
CA SER A 287 24.52 -0.80 3.05
C SER A 287 24.52 -0.03 4.37
N ARG A 288 24.34 -0.75 5.48
CA ARG A 288 24.90 -0.32 6.78
C ARG A 288 25.93 -1.35 7.21
N PRO A 289 27.23 -1.01 7.27
CA PRO A 289 28.19 -1.88 7.93
C PRO A 289 27.78 -2.00 9.40
N SER A 290 27.64 -3.23 9.88
CA SER A 290 27.60 -3.50 11.32
C SER A 290 28.86 -2.90 11.92
N GLN A 291 28.73 -1.92 12.80
CA GLN A 291 29.82 -1.58 13.72
C GLN A 291 29.95 -2.74 14.70
N SER A 292 30.66 -3.80 14.28
CA SER A 292 31.24 -4.75 15.21
C SER A 292 32.32 -3.98 15.96
N LYS A 293 32.09 -3.76 17.26
CA LYS A 293 33.13 -3.33 18.18
C LYS A 293 34.24 -4.38 18.15
N THR A 294 35.34 -4.08 17.46
CA THR A 294 36.59 -4.83 17.57
C THR A 294 37.09 -4.63 18.99
N ASN A 295 37.05 -5.71 19.77
CA ASN A 295 37.57 -5.75 21.11
C ASN A 295 38.73 -6.75 21.07
N GLU A 296 39.87 -6.31 20.53
CA GLU A 296 41.10 -7.12 20.51
C GLU A 296 42.30 -6.17 20.34
N ASP A 297 42.80 -5.70 21.47
CA ASP A 297 44.21 -5.30 21.63
C ASP A 297 44.60 -5.54 23.10
N ARG A 298 45.06 -6.76 23.38
CA ARG A 298 45.92 -7.07 24.52
C ARG A 298 47.22 -7.63 23.96
N PRO A 299 48.39 -7.02 24.20
CA PRO A 299 49.65 -7.56 23.71
C PRO A 299 50.03 -8.84 24.47
N ARG A 300 50.30 -9.91 23.71
CA ARG A 300 50.96 -11.14 24.19
C ARG A 300 52.45 -10.85 24.36
N ASN A 301 52.92 -10.84 25.61
CA ASN A 301 54.35 -10.85 25.91
C ASN A 301 54.89 -12.27 25.92
N GLY A 302 55.91 -12.51 25.08
CA GLY A 302 57.22 -12.95 25.54
C GLY A 302 57.41 -14.45 25.79
N GLU A 303 58.04 -15.10 24.82
CA GLU A 303 58.67 -16.41 24.85
C GLU A 303 59.59 -16.62 26.08
N ARG A 304 59.60 -17.83 26.63
CA ARG A 304 60.67 -18.35 27.48
C ARG A 304 61.17 -19.65 26.86
N GLU A 305 62.43 -19.65 26.47
CA GLU A 305 63.24 -20.84 26.17
C GLU A 305 64.44 -20.90 27.15
N PRO A 306 65.16 -22.04 27.25
CA PRO A 306 65.41 -22.69 28.53
C PRO A 306 66.78 -22.40 29.16
N ILE A 307 66.86 -22.89 30.39
CA ILE A 307 67.95 -22.89 31.37
C ILE A 307 69.23 -23.52 30.79
N ASP A 308 70.36 -22.85 30.97
CA ASP A 308 71.67 -23.50 31.08
C ASP A 308 72.47 -22.92 32.24
N SER A 309 73.23 -23.80 32.86
CA SER A 309 73.92 -23.76 34.16
C SER A 309 75.11 -22.80 34.26
N GLU A 310 75.36 -22.25 35.46
CA GLU A 310 76.63 -22.35 36.19
C GLU A 310 76.57 -21.59 37.55
N GLU A 311 76.70 -22.35 38.63
CA GLU A 311 77.22 -21.92 39.95
C GLU A 311 78.78 -21.90 39.89
N PRO A 312 79.56 -21.49 40.91
CA PRO A 312 79.23 -20.93 42.23
C PRO A 312 80.16 -19.75 42.68
N ILE A 313 80.02 -19.35 43.96
CA ILE A 313 81.09 -19.05 44.95
C ILE A 313 80.97 -17.69 45.68
N ASP A 314 81.00 -17.83 47.02
CA ASP A 314 81.39 -16.93 48.11
C ASP A 314 80.64 -15.62 48.42
N GLY A 315 80.03 -15.60 49.62
CA GLY A 315 80.82 -15.24 50.80
C GLY A 315 80.66 -13.81 51.33
N HIS A 316 80.32 -13.75 52.62
CA HIS A 316 80.49 -12.69 53.61
C HIS A 316 79.50 -11.51 53.73
N GLU A 317 78.71 -11.58 54.80
CA GLU A 317 78.68 -10.66 55.96
C GLU A 317 79.25 -9.24 55.79
N MET A 318 78.45 -8.23 56.12
CA MET A 318 78.51 -7.60 57.45
C MET A 318 77.47 -6.46 57.62
N ASN A 319 76.90 -6.47 58.82
CA ASN A 319 76.24 -5.41 59.60
C ASN A 319 74.80 -4.98 59.30
#